data_AF-A0A519X411-F1
#
_entry.id   AF-A0A519X411-F1
#
_cell.length_a   1.000
_cell.length_b   1.000
_cell.length_c   1.000
_cell.angle_alpha   90.00
_cell.angle_beta   90.00
_cell.angle_gamma   90.00
#
_symmetry.space_group_name_H-M   'P 1'
#
loop_
_entity.id
_entity.type
_entity.pdbx_description
1 polymer ?
#
loop_
_entity_poly.entity_id
_entity_poly.type
_entity_poly.pdbx_seq_one_letter_code
_entity_poly.pdbx_strand_id
1 'polypeptide(L)'
;MYSKDKNDYYIFEKPVNVSDMSSFVVFDYSDGLQFAKDKRFYYIENRKYPLADFETFNPLEYGYAKDKYKVYCVDTVIKGADAATFKTIKYQLAEDKYGKYRGATKLTDISKP
;
A
#
# COMPACT_ATOMS: atom_id res chain seq x y z
N MET A 1 -13.84 9.23 -1.41
CA MET A 1 -14.75 8.14 -1.01
C MET A 1 -15.16 7.39 -2.27
N TYR A 2 -15.08 6.06 -2.27
CA TYR A 2 -15.48 5.25 -3.42
C TYR A 2 -17.00 5.22 -3.55
N SER A 3 -17.51 5.35 -4.77
CA SER A 3 -18.87 4.96 -5.14
C SER A 3 -18.84 3.73 -6.04
N LYS A 4 -19.99 3.08 -6.26
CA LYS A 4 -20.10 1.84 -7.03
C LYS A 4 -21.39 1.82 -7.85
N ASP A 5 -21.33 1.23 -9.03
CA ASP A 5 -22.50 0.76 -9.79
C ASP A 5 -22.34 -0.73 -10.19
N LYS A 6 -23.11 -1.20 -11.17
CA LYS A 6 -23.02 -2.57 -11.68
C LYS A 6 -21.75 -2.85 -12.52
N ASN A 7 -21.10 -1.81 -13.01
CA ASN A 7 -19.98 -1.88 -13.95
C ASN A 7 -18.64 -1.70 -13.25
N ASP A 8 -18.54 -0.80 -12.26
CA ASP A 8 -17.26 -0.51 -11.60
C ASP A 8 -17.40 0.19 -10.25
N TYR A 9 -16.25 0.44 -9.62
CA TYR A 9 -16.05 1.43 -8.57
C TYR A 9 -15.53 2.74 -9.15
N TYR A 10 -15.85 3.84 -8.48
CA TYR A 10 -15.52 5.19 -8.95
C TYR A 10 -14.93 6.04 -7.84
N ILE A 11 -13.97 6.88 -8.21
CA ILE A 11 -13.40 7.94 -7.36
C ILE A 11 -13.48 9.25 -8.14
N PHE A 12 -14.13 10.28 -7.59
CA PHE A 12 -14.35 11.56 -8.28
C PHE A 12 -14.94 11.37 -9.70
N GLU A 13 -15.97 10.52 -9.82
CA GLU A 13 -16.65 10.16 -11.07
C GLU A 13 -15.79 9.40 -12.10
N LYS A 14 -14.52 9.13 -11.79
CA LYS A 14 -13.64 8.36 -12.67
C LYS A 14 -13.69 6.87 -12.32
N PRO A 15 -13.81 5.98 -13.31
CA PRO A 15 -13.79 4.55 -13.08
C PRO A 15 -12.40 4.10 -12.59
N VAL A 16 -12.40 3.21 -11.61
CA VAL A 16 -11.20 2.61 -11.00
C VAL A 16 -10.66 1.46 -11.85
N ASN A 17 -11.52 0.86 -12.68
CA ASN A 17 -11.27 -0.34 -13.48
C ASN A 17 -10.82 -1.51 -12.60
N VAL A 18 -11.67 -1.83 -11.60
CA VAL A 18 -11.46 -2.94 -10.67
C VAL A 18 -11.38 -4.26 -11.43
N SER A 19 -10.37 -5.10 -11.16
CA SER A 19 -10.17 -6.33 -11.92
C SER A 19 -11.10 -7.45 -11.45
N ASP A 20 -11.40 -7.50 -10.15
CA ASP A 20 -12.35 -8.45 -9.57
C ASP A 20 -13.26 -7.72 -8.56
N MET A 21 -14.40 -7.25 -9.07
CA MET A 21 -15.41 -6.53 -8.29
C MET A 21 -15.98 -7.33 -7.10
N SER A 22 -15.91 -8.67 -7.15
CA SER A 22 -16.44 -9.53 -6.08
C SER A 22 -15.51 -9.59 -4.86
N SER A 23 -14.23 -9.32 -5.06
CA SER A 23 -13.21 -9.34 -4.01
C SER A 23 -12.72 -7.95 -3.60
N PHE A 24 -13.34 -6.89 -4.15
CA PHE A 24 -12.90 -5.53 -3.92
C PHE A 24 -13.20 -5.06 -2.50
N VAL A 25 -12.15 -4.68 -1.77
CA VAL A 25 -12.20 -4.20 -0.38
C VAL A 25 -11.52 -2.84 -0.31
N VAL A 26 -12.21 -1.86 0.26
CA VAL A 26 -11.69 -0.50 0.49
C VAL A 26 -11.26 -0.38 1.95
N PHE A 27 -10.13 0.27 2.19
CA PHE A 27 -9.62 0.56 3.53
C PHE A 27 -9.63 2.07 3.77
N ASP A 28 -10.28 2.50 4.86
CA ASP A 28 -10.34 3.89 5.28
C ASP A 28 -9.27 4.18 6.34
N TYR A 29 -8.39 5.15 6.07
CA TYR A 29 -7.40 5.64 7.02
C TYR A 29 -7.57 7.13 7.29
N SER A 30 -7.16 7.55 8.48
CA SER A 30 -7.26 8.93 8.95
C SER A 30 -6.28 9.89 8.28
N ASP A 31 -5.27 9.40 7.57
CA ASP A 31 -4.28 10.20 6.86
C ASP A 31 -4.76 10.69 5.47
N GLY A 32 -5.96 10.31 5.07
CA GLY A 32 -6.57 10.69 3.80
C GLY A 32 -6.11 9.86 2.60
N LEU A 33 -5.17 8.92 2.79
CA LEU A 33 -4.76 7.98 1.74
C LEU A 33 -5.64 6.73 1.82
N GLN A 34 -6.34 6.44 0.73
CA GLN A 34 -7.27 5.32 0.67
C GLN A 34 -6.68 4.19 -0.17
N PHE A 35 -6.35 3.08 0.48
CA PHE A 35 -6.05 1.83 -0.20
C PHE A 35 -7.33 1.08 -0.52
N ALA A 36 -7.29 0.30 -1.59
CA ALA A 36 -8.23 -0.80 -1.80
C ALA A 36 -7.48 -2.03 -2.34
N LYS A 37 -8.11 -3.19 -2.33
CA LYS A 37 -7.55 -4.42 -2.91
C LYS A 37 -8.61 -5.24 -3.61
N ASP A 38 -8.20 -6.01 -4.59
CA ASP A 38 -8.89 -7.20 -5.09
C ASP A 38 -7.91 -8.39 -5.09
N LYS A 39 -8.35 -9.58 -5.50
CA LYS A 39 -7.51 -10.79 -5.48
C LYS A 39 -6.18 -10.68 -6.23
N ARG A 40 -6.03 -9.73 -7.15
CA ARG A 40 -4.86 -9.59 -8.04
C ARG A 40 -4.09 -8.30 -7.82
N PHE A 41 -4.76 -7.25 -7.36
CA PHE A 41 -4.21 -5.91 -7.30
C PHE A 41 -4.53 -5.21 -5.99
N TYR A 42 -3.64 -4.31 -5.58
CA TYR A 42 -3.99 -3.25 -4.65
C TYR A 42 -4.11 -1.93 -5.42
N TYR A 43 -4.87 -1.00 -4.86
CA TYR A 43 -5.27 0.25 -5.45
C TYR A 43 -4.93 1.40 -4.51
N ILE A 44 -4.36 2.47 -5.05
CA ILE A 44 -4.07 3.72 -4.34
C ILE A 44 -3.98 4.85 -5.37
N GLU A 45 -4.48 6.04 -5.03
CA GLU A 45 -4.45 7.23 -5.89
C GLU A 45 -5.02 6.98 -7.32
N ASN A 46 -6.11 6.19 -7.41
CA ASN A 46 -6.74 5.80 -8.66
C ASN A 46 -5.82 5.03 -9.64
N ARG A 47 -4.78 4.38 -9.11
CA ARG A 47 -3.89 3.46 -9.82
C ARG A 47 -3.98 2.08 -9.18
N LYS A 48 -3.60 1.04 -9.92
CA LYS A 48 -3.57 -0.34 -9.44
C LYS A 48 -2.23 -1.00 -9.68
N TYR A 49 -1.82 -1.86 -8.76
CA TYR A 49 -0.51 -2.51 -8.73
C TYR A 49 -0.65 -3.98 -8.34
N PRO A 50 0.21 -4.88 -8.86
CA PRO A 50 0.12 -6.30 -8.54
C PRO A 50 0.25 -6.56 -7.03
N LEU A 51 -0.66 -7.37 -6.51
CA LEU A 51 -0.65 -7.82 -5.13
C LEU A 51 -0.09 -9.24 -5.04
N ALA A 52 0.90 -9.47 -4.18
CA ALA A 52 1.50 -10.80 -4.03
C ALA A 52 0.66 -11.74 -3.18
N ASP A 53 0.05 -11.24 -2.11
CA ASP A 53 -0.82 -12.05 -1.26
C ASP A 53 -2.04 -11.26 -0.77
N PHE A 54 -3.22 -11.65 -1.27
CA PHE A 54 -4.48 -10.99 -0.96
C PHE A 54 -4.87 -11.12 0.51
N GLU A 55 -4.71 -12.31 1.09
CA GLU A 55 -5.19 -12.63 2.44
C GLU A 55 -4.45 -11.84 3.51
N THR A 56 -3.15 -11.65 3.34
CA THR A 56 -2.29 -10.97 4.32
C THR A 56 -2.04 -9.50 4.00
N PHE A 57 -2.59 -8.98 2.91
CA PHE A 57 -2.47 -7.56 2.59
C PHE A 57 -3.11 -6.68 3.65
N ASN A 58 -2.27 -5.85 4.25
CA ASN A 58 -2.58 -4.92 5.30
C ASN A 58 -1.97 -3.56 4.95
N PRO A 59 -2.77 -2.58 4.52
CA PRO A 59 -2.31 -1.21 4.41
C PRO A 59 -1.91 -0.64 5.78
N LEU A 60 -1.03 0.34 5.75
CA LEU A 60 -0.50 1.08 6.89
C LEU A 60 -0.71 2.58 6.62
N GLU A 61 -0.24 3.43 7.53
CA GLU A 61 -0.28 4.88 7.34
C GLU A 61 0.80 5.37 6.35
N TYR A 62 0.66 6.62 5.91
CA TYR A 62 1.64 7.36 5.11
C TYR A 62 1.97 6.72 3.77
N GLY A 63 1.00 6.02 3.17
CA GLY A 63 1.15 5.40 1.85
C GLY A 63 1.92 4.08 1.87
N TYR A 64 2.19 3.51 3.05
CA TYR A 64 2.76 2.17 3.15
C TYR A 64 1.69 1.09 3.18
N ALA A 65 2.02 -0.09 2.70
CA ALA A 65 1.26 -1.31 2.91
C ALA A 65 2.20 -2.50 3.01
N LYS A 66 1.72 -3.63 3.50
CA LYS A 66 2.48 -4.88 3.50
C LYS A 66 1.58 -6.09 3.30
N ASP A 67 2.17 -7.16 2.82
CA ASP A 67 1.64 -8.52 2.96
C ASP A 67 2.68 -9.39 3.67
N LYS A 68 2.45 -10.70 3.81
CA LYS A 68 3.42 -11.58 4.49
C LYS A 68 4.80 -11.67 3.81
N TYR A 69 4.90 -11.28 2.54
CA TYR A 69 6.11 -11.42 1.72
C TYR A 69 6.78 -10.08 1.39
N LYS A 70 6.01 -9.01 1.22
CA LYS A 70 6.46 -7.74 0.65
C LYS A 70 5.98 -6.55 1.46
N VAL A 71 6.77 -5.50 1.40
CA VAL A 71 6.39 -4.15 1.84
C VAL A 71 6.26 -3.26 0.60
N TYR A 72 5.22 -2.45 0.58
CA TYR A 72 4.86 -1.54 -0.49
C TYR A 72 4.89 -0.10 0.04
N CYS A 73 5.30 0.85 -0.79
CA CYS A 73 5.15 2.28 -0.58
C CYS A 73 4.56 2.87 -1.87
N VAL A 74 3.28 3.23 -1.83
CA VAL A 74 2.47 3.68 -2.97
C VAL A 74 2.58 2.71 -4.16
N ASP A 75 3.47 2.98 -5.11
CA ASP A 75 3.65 2.22 -6.35
C ASP A 75 4.86 1.27 -6.32
N THR A 76 5.64 1.30 -5.24
CA THR A 76 6.96 0.68 -5.19
C THR A 76 7.04 -0.43 -4.15
N VAL A 77 7.57 -1.59 -4.53
CA VAL A 77 7.96 -2.65 -3.58
C VAL A 77 9.32 -2.32 -2.96
N ILE A 78 9.38 -2.24 -1.63
CA ILE A 78 10.62 -1.98 -0.88
C ILE A 78 11.43 -3.27 -0.80
N LYS A 79 12.39 -3.43 -1.71
CA LYS A 79 13.22 -4.64 -1.78
C LYS A 79 14.04 -4.81 -0.50
N GLY A 80 14.02 -6.03 0.06
CA GLY A 80 14.77 -6.39 1.26
C GLY A 80 14.19 -5.91 2.58
N ALA A 81 13.02 -5.23 2.57
CA ALA A 81 12.30 -4.90 3.79
C ALA A 81 11.71 -6.16 4.43
N ASP A 82 11.80 -6.24 5.76
CA ASP A 82 11.24 -7.36 6.52
C ASP A 82 9.77 -7.11 6.85
N ALA A 83 8.87 -7.63 6.01
CA ALA A 83 7.44 -7.37 6.15
C ALA A 83 6.85 -7.80 7.51
N ALA A 84 7.41 -8.86 8.11
CA ALA A 84 6.98 -9.34 9.42
C ALA A 84 7.15 -8.27 10.51
N THR A 85 8.25 -7.51 10.50
CA THR A 85 8.54 -6.48 11.52
C THR A 85 8.31 -5.04 11.06
N PHE A 86 7.99 -4.83 9.78
CA PHE A 86 7.77 -3.50 9.22
C PHE A 86 6.59 -2.77 9.88
N LYS A 87 6.82 -1.53 10.32
CA LYS A 87 5.82 -0.64 10.91
C LYS A 87 6.08 0.82 10.53
N THR A 88 5.02 1.60 10.45
CA THR A 88 5.08 3.05 10.19
C THR A 88 5.33 3.82 11.49
N ILE A 89 5.95 5.00 11.37
CA ILE A 89 6.26 5.89 12.49
C ILE A 89 5.49 7.20 12.35
N LYS A 90 5.91 8.09 11.44
CA LYS A 90 5.25 9.36 11.08
C LYS A 90 5.88 9.97 9.84
N TYR A 91 5.15 10.80 9.10
CA TYR A 91 5.70 11.60 7.99
C TYR A 91 6.48 10.75 6.96
N GLN A 92 5.88 9.64 6.53
CA GLN A 92 6.49 8.66 5.63
C GLN A 92 7.78 8.00 6.16
N LEU A 93 8.06 8.09 7.46
CA LEU A 93 9.08 7.26 8.10
C LEU A 93 8.50 5.94 8.54
N ALA A 94 9.26 4.88 8.30
CA ALA A 94 8.96 3.53 8.73
C ALA A 94 10.23 2.82 9.19
N GLU A 95 10.08 1.71 9.88
CA GLU A 95 11.20 0.86 10.28
C GLU A 95 10.82 -0.61 10.24
N ASP A 96 11.83 -1.44 10.04
CA ASP A 96 11.79 -2.88 10.32
C ASP A 96 12.96 -3.24 11.24
N LYS A 97 13.13 -4.53 11.55
CA LYS A 97 14.23 -5.00 12.39
C LYS A 97 15.64 -4.75 11.83
N TYR A 98 15.77 -4.39 10.55
CA TYR A 98 17.03 -4.20 9.84
C TYR A 98 17.33 -2.75 9.46
N GLY A 99 16.46 -1.79 9.76
CA GLY A 99 16.72 -0.39 9.52
C GLY A 99 15.47 0.47 9.37
N LYS A 100 15.71 1.73 8.98
CA LYS A 100 14.68 2.75 8.80
C LYS A 100 14.50 3.06 7.32
N TYR A 101 13.33 3.58 6.98
CA TYR A 101 12.93 3.90 5.61
C TYR A 101 12.29 5.27 5.57
N ARG A 102 12.48 5.97 4.46
CA ARG A 102 11.72 7.17 4.09
C ARG A 102 11.18 6.96 2.67
N GLY A 103 9.87 6.89 2.55
CA GLY A 103 9.22 6.33 1.35
C GLY A 103 9.77 4.94 1.02
N ALA A 104 10.05 4.69 -0.26
CA ALA A 104 10.63 3.42 -0.69
C ALA A 104 12.15 3.28 -0.43
N THR A 105 12.81 4.29 0.16
CA THR A 105 14.26 4.32 0.33
C THR A 105 14.65 3.85 1.73
N LYS A 106 15.53 2.85 1.80
CA LYS A 106 16.20 2.46 3.06
C LYS A 106 17.21 3.53 3.45
N LEU A 107 17.06 4.07 4.65
CA LEU A 107 18.02 4.97 5.26
C LEU A 107 19.19 4.11 5.74
N THR A 108 20.18 3.94 4.88
CA THR A 108 21.49 3.50 5.33
C THR A 108 22.10 4.62 6.17
N ASP A 109 22.84 4.26 7.20
CA ASP A 109 23.63 5.24 7.94
C ASP A 109 24.51 5.96 6.91
N ILE A 110 24.19 7.21 6.59
CA ILE A 110 25.10 8.09 5.85
C ILE A 110 26.12 8.59 6.88
N SER A 111 26.75 7.65 7.57
CA SER A 111 28.05 7.84 8.20
C SER A 111 29.01 7.15 7.22
N LYS A 112 29.66 7.85 6.30
CA LYS A 112 30.82 8.77 6.46
C LYS A 112 31.45 8.93 5.06
N PRO A 113 32.40 9.87 4.79
CA PRO A 113 33.29 10.61 5.71
C PRO A 113 32.84 12.02 6.06
#